data_AF-A0A9R1WED5-F1
#
_entry.id   AF-A0A9R1WED5-F1
#
_cell.length_a   1.000
_cell.length_b   1.000
_cell.length_c   1.000
_cell.angle_alpha   90.00
_cell.angle_beta   90.00
_cell.angle_gamma   90.00
#
_symmetry.space_group_name_H-M   'P 1'
#
loop_
_entity.id
_entity.type
_entity.pdbx_description
1 polymer ?
#
loop_
_entity_poly.entity_id
_entity_poly.type
_entity_poly.pdbx_seq_one_letter_code
_entity_poly.pdbx_strand_id
1 'polypeptide(L)'
;MNLDSGCKKVAVIDIDVHYGNGTAEGFYDSNKVLTVSLHMNHGSWGTSHPQTGSISELGEGIGFGYNLNVPLPNGTGDKGYKYAMNQLVLPAVTNFEPDFMVFVVGQDSSASVYPLLSITGYFDPNGRQCLTMEGYREIGRMVGNVADDHCNGRILIVQEGGYHVTYSAYCLHATLEGVLNLPHPLLSDPVAYYPEDDSIAIKAIESIKQHQIHSFIVGGIDVKVERKELFSFTTESVP
;
A
#
# COMPACT_ATOMS: atom_id res chain seq x y z
N MET A 1 16.33 -1.62 21.01
CA MET A 1 17.31 -0.57 20.64
C MET A 1 17.98 -0.08 21.91
N ASN A 2 19.31 -0.06 21.95
CA ASN A 2 20.02 0.58 23.06
C ASN A 2 20.09 2.10 22.78
N LEU A 3 19.43 2.91 23.62
CA LEU A 3 19.35 4.37 23.48
C LEU A 3 20.63 5.10 23.95
N ASP A 4 21.68 4.36 24.36
CA ASP A 4 22.94 4.93 24.83
C ASP A 4 23.88 5.40 23.69
N SER A 5 23.43 5.34 22.43
CA SER A 5 24.18 5.75 21.22
C SER A 5 24.19 7.26 20.94
N GLY A 6 23.63 8.09 21.84
CA GLY A 6 23.57 9.55 21.69
C GLY A 6 22.28 10.09 21.07
N CYS A 7 21.35 9.22 20.64
CA CYS A 7 19.98 9.62 20.27
C CYS A 7 19.12 9.70 21.53
N LYS A 8 18.57 10.89 21.84
CA LYS A 8 17.81 11.09 23.09
C LYS A 8 16.33 10.73 22.91
N LYS A 9 15.80 10.96 21.70
CA LYS A 9 14.40 10.68 21.33
C LYS A 9 14.32 9.98 19.98
N VAL A 10 13.54 8.90 19.90
CA VAL A 10 13.32 8.12 18.67
C VAL A 10 11.83 8.06 18.37
N ALA A 11 11.42 8.41 17.14
CA ALA A 11 10.05 8.18 16.69
C ALA A 11 9.99 6.91 15.84
N VAL A 12 9.08 6.00 16.17
CA VAL A 12 8.76 4.83 15.36
C VAL A 12 7.40 5.06 14.71
N ILE A 13 7.37 5.16 13.38
CA ILE A 13 6.14 5.23 12.60
C ILE A 13 5.95 3.88 11.93
N ASP A 14 4.85 3.21 12.26
CA ASP A 14 4.49 1.91 11.73
C ASP A 14 3.22 2.01 10.88
N ILE A 15 3.35 1.62 9.60
CA ILE A 15 2.25 1.58 8.63
C ILE A 15 1.89 0.16 8.19
N ASP A 16 2.47 -0.86 8.83
CA ASP A 16 1.98 -2.23 8.69
C ASP A 16 0.49 -2.28 9.07
N VAL A 17 -0.30 -3.07 8.34
CA VAL A 17 -1.74 -3.10 8.56
C VAL A 17 -2.09 -3.69 9.93
N HIS A 18 -1.16 -4.42 10.56
CA HIS A 18 -1.32 -4.95 11.90
C HIS A 18 -0.66 -4.06 12.93
N TYR A 19 -1.32 -3.90 14.07
CA TYR A 19 -0.74 -3.19 15.20
C TYR A 19 0.64 -3.74 15.58
N GLY A 20 1.65 -2.87 15.61
CA GLY A 20 3.01 -3.14 16.07
C GLY A 20 3.11 -3.38 17.59
N ASN A 21 2.39 -4.37 18.10
CA ASN A 21 2.20 -4.63 19.52
C ASN A 21 3.52 -4.90 20.26
N GLY A 22 4.49 -5.57 19.62
CA GLY A 22 5.82 -5.81 20.22
C GLY A 22 6.63 -4.53 20.40
N THR A 23 6.55 -3.62 19.42
CA THR A 23 7.20 -2.30 19.51
C THR A 23 6.56 -1.46 20.62
N ALA A 24 5.23 -1.42 20.67
CA ALA A 24 4.49 -0.71 21.71
C ALA A 24 4.82 -1.25 23.11
N GLU A 25 4.76 -2.57 23.29
CA GLU A 25 5.07 -3.23 24.57
C GLU A 25 6.51 -2.93 25.03
N GLY A 26 7.48 -2.97 24.12
CA GLY A 26 8.89 -2.74 24.44
C GLY A 26 9.21 -1.31 24.91
N PHE A 27 8.33 -0.34 24.66
CA PHE A 27 8.55 1.07 25.01
C PHE A 27 7.38 1.69 25.78
N TYR A 28 6.45 0.87 26.28
CA TYR A 28 5.17 1.33 26.83
C TYR A 28 5.33 2.24 28.06
N ASP A 29 6.43 2.09 28.80
CA ASP A 29 6.78 2.88 29.99
C ASP A 29 7.83 3.98 29.73
N SER A 30 8.20 4.25 28.47
CA SER A 30 9.29 5.15 28.09
C SER A 30 8.80 6.43 27.42
N ASN A 31 9.34 7.59 27.84
CA ASN A 31 9.14 8.87 27.14
C ASN A 31 10.23 9.19 26.12
N LYS A 32 11.19 8.27 25.92
CA LYS A 32 12.29 8.45 24.95
C LYS A 32 11.94 7.91 23.58
N VAL A 33 10.85 7.16 23.46
CA VAL A 33 10.39 6.60 22.19
C VAL A 33 8.92 6.93 22.01
N LEU A 34 8.59 7.61 20.91
CA LEU A 34 7.21 7.76 20.46
C LEU A 34 6.89 6.61 19.52
N THR A 35 5.96 5.74 19.89
CA THR A 35 5.44 4.68 19.02
C THR A 35 4.15 5.16 18.35
N VAL A 36 4.10 5.06 17.02
CA VAL A 36 2.91 5.38 16.23
C VAL A 36 2.58 4.18 15.37
N SER A 37 1.32 3.74 15.40
CA SER A 37 0.84 2.62 14.57
C SER A 37 -0.45 3.01 13.83
N LEU A 38 -0.43 2.87 12.51
CA LEU A 38 -1.59 3.03 11.62
C LEU A 38 -2.05 1.66 11.11
N HIS A 39 -2.99 1.04 11.81
CA HIS A 39 -3.37 -0.36 11.60
C HIS A 39 -4.87 -0.53 11.38
N MET A 40 -5.30 -1.65 10.81
CA MET A 40 -6.71 -2.04 10.81
C MET A 40 -7.15 -2.51 12.20
N ASN A 41 -8.45 -2.41 12.48
CA ASN A 41 -9.01 -2.99 13.70
C ASN A 41 -9.14 -4.52 13.56
N HIS A 42 -8.14 -5.25 14.06
CA HIS A 42 -8.10 -6.72 14.05
C HIS A 42 -8.29 -7.36 15.43
N GLY A 43 -8.14 -6.57 16.51
CA GLY A 43 -8.27 -7.03 17.89
C GLY A 43 -6.94 -7.49 18.49
N SER A 44 -7.01 -8.48 19.39
CA SER A 44 -5.83 -9.08 20.03
C SER A 44 -5.47 -10.39 19.34
N TRP A 45 -4.17 -10.70 19.26
CA TRP A 45 -3.64 -11.96 18.76
C TRP A 45 -3.73 -13.12 19.78
N GLY A 46 -4.43 -12.92 20.90
CA GLY A 46 -4.65 -13.92 21.93
C GLY A 46 -3.86 -13.64 23.21
N THR A 47 -3.76 -14.63 24.09
CA THR A 47 -3.23 -14.46 25.44
C THR A 47 -1.76 -14.04 25.49
N SER A 48 -0.95 -14.44 24.49
CA SER A 48 0.46 -14.04 24.38
C SER A 48 0.66 -12.61 23.90
N HIS A 49 -0.37 -12.02 23.28
CA HIS A 49 -0.36 -10.65 22.74
C HIS A 49 -1.73 -10.02 22.99
N PRO A 50 -2.04 -9.70 24.26
CA PRO A 50 -3.37 -9.27 24.69
C PRO A 50 -3.72 -7.85 24.23
N GLN A 51 -2.73 -7.08 23.76
CA GLN A 51 -2.93 -5.71 23.31
C GLN A 51 -3.87 -5.69 22.09
N THR A 52 -4.75 -4.71 22.05
CA THR A 52 -5.77 -4.60 20.98
C THR A 52 -5.46 -3.51 19.97
N GLY A 53 -4.45 -2.68 20.23
CA GLY A 53 -4.15 -1.50 19.41
C GLY A 53 -5.25 -0.45 19.52
N SER A 54 -5.96 -0.41 20.65
CA SER A 54 -7.04 0.55 20.88
C SER A 54 -6.52 1.97 21.11
N ILE A 55 -7.35 2.97 20.84
CA ILE A 55 -7.02 4.39 21.10
C ILE A 55 -6.80 4.71 22.58
N SER A 56 -7.21 3.83 23.50
CA SER A 56 -7.01 3.98 24.94
C SER A 56 -5.67 3.43 25.43
N GLU A 57 -4.94 2.67 24.61
CA GLU A 57 -3.60 2.18 24.92
C GLU A 57 -2.58 3.30 24.66
N LEU A 58 -2.33 4.14 25.67
CA LEU A 58 -1.56 5.39 25.55
C LEU A 58 -0.15 5.31 26.13
N GLY A 59 0.30 4.13 26.58
CA GLY A 59 1.49 3.98 27.42
C GLY A 59 1.16 4.11 28.91
N GLU A 60 2.19 3.98 29.75
CA GLU A 60 2.05 4.00 31.21
C GLU A 60 3.21 4.73 31.89
N GLY A 61 3.00 5.12 33.15
CA GLY A 61 4.03 5.80 33.95
C GLY A 61 4.57 7.05 33.24
N ILE A 62 5.89 7.11 33.03
CA ILE A 62 6.51 8.23 32.31
C ILE A 62 6.26 8.17 30.80
N GLY A 63 5.97 6.99 30.25
CA GLY A 63 5.65 6.76 28.83
C GLY A 63 4.20 7.07 28.45
N PHE A 64 3.35 7.48 29.42
CA PHE A 64 1.98 7.89 29.12
C PHE A 64 1.96 9.07 28.13
N GLY A 65 1.23 8.90 27.03
CA GLY A 65 1.14 9.85 25.91
C GLY A 65 2.17 9.61 24.80
N TYR A 66 3.06 8.62 24.94
CA TYR A 66 4.09 8.29 23.94
C TYR A 66 3.78 7.00 23.14
N ASN A 67 2.56 6.45 23.29
CA ASN A 67 2.02 5.42 22.41
C ASN A 67 0.76 5.95 21.68
N LEU A 68 0.85 6.12 20.37
CA LEU A 68 -0.22 6.64 19.52
C LEU A 68 -0.74 5.54 18.58
N ASN A 69 -1.92 5.03 18.92
CA ASN A 69 -2.64 4.07 18.10
C ASN A 69 -3.66 4.77 17.21
N VAL A 70 -3.60 4.49 15.91
CA VAL A 70 -4.52 5.02 14.90
C VAL A 70 -5.22 3.85 14.18
N PRO A 71 -6.22 3.22 14.82
CA PRO A 71 -7.00 2.16 14.18
C PRO A 71 -7.86 2.74 13.06
N LEU A 72 -7.55 2.36 11.82
CA LEU A 72 -8.25 2.82 10.63
C LEU A 72 -9.39 1.86 10.26
N PRO A 73 -10.56 2.39 9.82
CA PRO A 73 -11.65 1.56 9.30
C PRO A 73 -11.20 0.72 8.11
N ASN A 74 -11.85 -0.42 7.89
CA ASN A 74 -11.62 -1.21 6.69
C ASN A 74 -11.97 -0.41 5.44
N GLY A 75 -11.18 -0.58 4.37
CA GLY A 75 -11.31 0.12 3.10
C GLY A 75 -10.67 1.51 3.08
N THR A 76 -9.93 1.89 4.13
CA THR A 76 -9.17 3.15 4.14
C THR A 76 -8.07 3.07 3.08
N GLY A 77 -8.12 3.96 2.10
CA GLY A 77 -7.09 4.11 1.06
C GLY A 77 -6.30 5.40 1.22
N ASP A 78 -5.63 5.80 0.14
CA ASP A 78 -4.66 6.91 0.10
C ASP A 78 -5.12 8.18 0.82
N LYS A 79 -6.35 8.65 0.52
CA LYS A 79 -6.89 9.87 1.14
C LYS A 79 -7.05 9.76 2.65
N GLY A 80 -7.44 8.59 3.15
CA GLY A 80 -7.66 8.37 4.58
C GLY A 80 -6.35 8.27 5.34
N TYR A 81 -5.36 7.55 4.79
CA TYR A 81 -4.00 7.53 5.34
C TYR A 81 -3.36 8.91 5.34
N LYS A 82 -3.43 9.64 4.21
CA LYS A 82 -2.98 11.04 4.12
C LYS A 82 -3.63 11.91 5.20
N TYR A 83 -4.93 11.78 5.40
CA TYR A 83 -5.64 12.55 6.42
C TYR A 83 -5.15 12.19 7.84
N ALA A 84 -5.04 10.90 8.16
CA ALA A 84 -4.52 10.42 9.44
C ALA A 84 -3.09 10.91 9.71
N MET A 85 -2.22 10.82 8.69
CA MET A 85 -0.85 11.33 8.78
C MET A 85 -0.83 12.82 9.13
N ASN A 86 -1.56 13.66 8.38
CA ASN A 86 -1.57 15.11 8.58
C ASN A 86 -2.23 15.56 9.89
N GLN A 87 -3.26 14.85 10.35
CA GLN A 87 -4.03 15.29 11.53
C GLN A 87 -3.48 14.74 12.85
N LEU A 88 -2.82 13.58 12.82
CA LEU A 88 -2.41 12.88 14.04
C LEU A 88 -0.90 12.62 14.07
N VAL A 89 -0.38 11.95 13.04
CA VAL A 89 0.99 11.42 13.05
C VAL A 89 2.03 12.53 12.97
N LEU A 90 1.98 13.37 11.92
CA LEU A 90 2.97 14.42 11.71
C LEU A 90 2.95 15.44 12.88
N PRO A 91 1.79 15.92 13.37
CA PRO A 91 1.76 16.78 14.56
C PRO A 91 2.37 16.11 15.81
N ALA A 92 2.09 14.82 16.06
CA ALA A 92 2.66 14.11 17.20
C ALA A 92 4.18 14.00 17.10
N VAL A 93 4.70 13.65 15.91
CA VAL A 93 6.15 13.53 15.66
C VAL A 93 6.84 14.89 15.76
N THR A 94 6.25 15.94 15.18
CA THR A 94 6.79 17.31 15.27
C THR A 94 6.84 17.80 16.71
N ASN A 95 5.81 17.58 17.51
CA ASN A 95 5.79 17.95 18.92
C ASN A 95 6.77 17.11 19.76
N PHE A 96 7.00 15.87 19.37
CA PHE A 96 7.95 14.98 20.03
C PHE A 96 9.41 15.36 19.74
N GLU A 97 9.68 16.02 18.61
CA GLU A 97 11.02 16.45 18.16
C GLU A 97 12.06 15.31 18.26
N PRO A 98 11.91 14.22 17.49
CA PRO A 98 12.84 13.10 17.53
C PRO A 98 14.22 13.47 16.98
N ASP A 99 15.26 12.79 17.47
CA ASP A 99 16.62 12.87 16.92
C ASP A 99 16.87 11.79 15.85
N PHE A 100 16.00 10.78 15.77
CA PHE A 100 16.10 9.66 14.85
C PHE A 100 14.71 9.08 14.55
N MET A 101 14.49 8.64 13.32
CA MET A 101 13.24 7.99 12.92
C MET A 101 13.45 6.54 12.54
N VAL A 102 12.52 5.68 12.96
CA VAL A 102 12.37 4.33 12.46
C VAL A 102 11.04 4.30 11.72
N PHE A 103 11.09 3.91 10.45
CA PHE A 103 9.90 3.77 9.62
C PHE A 103 9.70 2.29 9.34
N VAL A 104 8.68 1.73 9.97
CA VAL A 104 8.27 0.34 9.82
C VAL A 104 7.24 0.28 8.70
N VAL A 105 7.53 -0.50 7.66
CA VAL A 105 6.82 -0.43 6.39
C VAL A 105 6.35 -1.83 5.99
N GLY A 106 5.13 -2.18 6.42
CA GLY A 106 4.37 -3.29 5.85
C GLY A 106 3.64 -2.86 4.57
N GLN A 107 3.52 -3.76 3.59
CA GLN A 107 2.77 -3.53 2.34
C GLN A 107 1.41 -4.26 2.32
N ASP A 108 1.03 -4.87 3.44
CA ASP A 108 -0.22 -5.62 3.57
C ASP A 108 -1.46 -4.72 3.72
N SER A 109 -1.30 -3.39 3.81
CA SER A 109 -2.40 -2.43 3.63
C SER A 109 -2.69 -2.10 2.15
N SER A 110 -1.98 -2.75 1.21
CA SER A 110 -2.13 -2.49 -0.22
C SER A 110 -3.47 -2.99 -0.80
N ALA A 111 -4.04 -2.17 -1.69
CA ALA A 111 -5.14 -2.55 -2.56
C ALA A 111 -4.64 -3.52 -3.65
N SER A 112 -5.46 -4.47 -4.08
CA SER A 112 -5.19 -5.22 -5.33
C SER A 112 -6.42 -5.21 -6.23
N VAL A 113 -6.19 -4.97 -7.53
CA VAL A 113 -7.21 -4.99 -8.59
C VAL A 113 -6.82 -6.10 -9.56
N TYR A 114 -6.98 -7.36 -9.15
CA TYR A 114 -6.90 -8.49 -10.08
C TYR A 114 -8.23 -9.27 -10.07
N PRO A 115 -9.15 -8.97 -11.00
CA PRO A 115 -10.41 -9.71 -11.12
C PRO A 115 -10.28 -11.05 -11.87
N LEU A 116 -9.09 -11.47 -12.30
CA LEU A 116 -8.95 -12.68 -13.11
C LEU A 116 -8.44 -13.87 -12.28
N LEU A 117 -9.38 -14.74 -11.93
CA LEU A 117 -9.23 -16.18 -11.62
C LEU A 117 -9.35 -16.65 -10.17
N SER A 118 -9.61 -15.80 -9.17
CA SER A 118 -9.93 -16.32 -7.83
C SER A 118 -10.85 -15.40 -7.06
N ILE A 119 -11.76 -16.01 -6.29
CA ILE A 119 -12.77 -15.40 -5.41
C ILE A 119 -12.07 -14.74 -4.16
N THR A 120 -10.79 -14.34 -4.30
CA THR A 120 -9.89 -13.90 -3.22
C THR A 120 -9.00 -12.69 -3.59
N GLY A 121 -9.14 -12.07 -4.76
CA GLY A 121 -8.11 -11.21 -5.36
C GLY A 121 -8.26 -9.68 -5.22
N TYR A 122 -8.79 -9.15 -4.11
CA TYR A 122 -8.98 -7.68 -3.96
C TYR A 122 -7.99 -6.98 -3.03
N PHE A 123 -7.25 -7.72 -2.20
CA PHE A 123 -6.39 -7.16 -1.15
C PHE A 123 -5.18 -8.06 -0.92
N ASP A 124 -4.15 -7.53 -0.27
CA ASP A 124 -3.27 -8.40 0.50
C ASP A 124 -4.12 -9.36 1.36
N PRO A 125 -3.83 -10.67 1.42
CA PRO A 125 -4.66 -11.62 2.15
C PRO A 125 -4.84 -11.25 3.63
N ASN A 126 -3.84 -10.56 4.21
CA ASN A 126 -3.79 -10.25 5.62
C ASN A 126 -4.32 -8.85 5.96
N GLY A 127 -4.54 -7.96 4.98
CA GLY A 127 -5.07 -6.62 5.23
C GLY A 127 -6.48 -6.39 4.70
N ARG A 128 -7.10 -5.30 5.15
CA ARG A 128 -8.42 -4.84 4.70
C ARG A 128 -8.41 -3.35 4.31
N GLN A 129 -7.27 -2.87 3.83
CA GLN A 129 -7.06 -1.48 3.44
C GLN A 129 -6.86 -1.34 1.92
N CYS A 130 -6.92 -0.11 1.42
CA CYS A 130 -6.95 0.19 -0.01
C CYS A 130 -5.78 1.10 -0.42
N LEU A 131 -4.57 0.93 0.12
CA LEU A 131 -3.44 1.77 -0.27
C LEU A 131 -2.91 1.40 -1.66
N THR A 132 -2.76 2.39 -2.52
CA THR A 132 -2.13 2.24 -3.84
C THR A 132 -0.64 2.57 -3.76
N MET A 133 0.13 2.34 -4.84
CA MET A 133 1.51 2.81 -4.88
C MET A 133 1.61 4.32 -4.65
N GLU A 134 0.66 5.11 -5.13
CA GLU A 134 0.67 6.56 -4.89
C GLU A 134 0.45 6.88 -3.41
N GLY A 135 -0.43 6.16 -2.72
CA GLY A 135 -0.59 6.28 -1.28
C GLY A 135 0.70 6.00 -0.52
N TYR A 136 1.37 4.88 -0.83
CA TYR A 136 2.67 4.54 -0.22
C TYR A 136 3.76 5.57 -0.52
N ARG A 137 3.82 6.08 -1.76
CA ARG A 137 4.75 7.14 -2.17
C ARG A 137 4.50 8.43 -1.40
N GLU A 138 3.24 8.81 -1.22
CA GLU A 138 2.86 10.00 -0.49
C GLU A 138 3.21 9.87 1.00
N ILE A 139 2.92 8.73 1.63
CA ILE A 139 3.33 8.46 3.02
C ILE A 139 4.85 8.51 3.15
N GLY A 140 5.58 7.84 2.25
CA GLY A 140 7.05 7.86 2.23
C GLY A 140 7.60 9.28 2.14
N ARG A 141 7.00 10.14 1.29
CA ARG A 141 7.37 11.55 1.18
C ARG A 141 7.10 12.34 2.46
N MET A 142 5.95 12.14 3.09
CA MET A 142 5.63 12.80 4.37
C MET A 142 6.62 12.43 5.47
N VAL A 143 6.95 11.13 5.58
CA VAL A 143 7.91 10.62 6.58
C VAL A 143 9.32 11.10 6.28
N GLY A 144 9.76 11.05 5.01
CA GLY A 144 11.07 11.56 4.59
C GLY A 144 11.26 13.05 4.90
N ASN A 145 10.26 13.88 4.59
CA ASN A 145 10.30 15.31 4.89
C ASN A 145 10.42 15.58 6.41
N VAL A 146 9.65 14.87 7.24
CA VAL A 146 9.76 15.04 8.70
C VAL A 146 11.10 14.54 9.25
N ALA A 147 11.69 13.50 8.64
CA ALA A 147 13.03 13.05 9.00
C ALA A 147 14.10 14.09 8.63
N ASP A 148 13.96 14.77 7.50
CA ASP A 148 14.83 15.88 7.11
C ASP A 148 14.70 17.05 8.09
N ASP A 149 13.46 17.43 8.44
CA ASP A 149 13.17 18.58 9.31
C ASP A 149 13.63 18.38 10.76
N HIS A 150 13.45 17.18 11.32
CA HIS A 150 13.72 16.91 12.75
C HIS A 150 14.98 16.09 13.02
N CYS A 151 15.36 15.21 12.09
CA CYS A 151 16.42 14.22 12.33
C CYS A 151 17.64 14.40 11.41
N ASN A 152 17.73 15.50 10.66
CA ASN A 152 18.75 15.72 9.62
C ASN A 152 18.83 14.54 8.63
N GLY A 153 17.66 14.01 8.22
CA GLY A 153 17.55 12.87 7.30
C GLY A 153 17.90 11.51 7.90
N ARG A 154 18.11 11.41 9.22
CA ARG A 154 18.41 10.13 9.88
C ARG A 154 17.14 9.30 10.05
N ILE A 155 16.96 8.36 9.12
CA ILE A 155 15.85 7.41 9.11
C ILE A 155 16.37 5.98 8.88
N LEU A 156 15.85 5.02 9.65
CA LEU A 156 15.97 3.59 9.39
C LEU A 156 14.64 3.07 8.86
N ILE A 157 14.66 2.42 7.70
CA ILE A 157 13.48 1.78 7.12
C ILE A 157 13.57 0.27 7.40
N VAL A 158 12.51 -0.30 7.97
CA VAL A 158 12.38 -1.73 8.25
C VAL A 158 11.17 -2.25 7.49
N GLN A 159 11.39 -3.22 6.60
CA GLN A 159 10.32 -3.89 5.90
C GLN A 159 9.71 -4.97 6.80
N GLU A 160 8.37 -4.99 6.91
CA GLU A 160 7.62 -6.00 7.67
C GLU A 160 6.67 -6.78 6.75
N GLY A 161 5.34 -6.70 6.97
CA GLY A 161 4.32 -7.41 6.22
C GLY A 161 4.25 -7.02 4.74
N GLY A 162 3.36 -7.69 4.01
CA GLY A 162 3.22 -7.56 2.57
C GLY A 162 3.37 -8.91 1.89
N TYR A 163 2.25 -9.58 1.72
CA TYR A 163 2.13 -10.97 1.28
C TYR A 163 1.62 -11.07 -0.16
N HIS A 164 1.11 -9.97 -0.73
CA HIS A 164 0.82 -9.90 -2.14
C HIS A 164 2.11 -9.89 -2.99
N VAL A 165 2.58 -11.09 -3.35
CA VAL A 165 3.87 -11.39 -4.01
C VAL A 165 4.31 -10.35 -5.05
N THR A 166 3.40 -9.90 -5.93
CA THR A 166 3.74 -8.94 -6.98
C THR A 166 3.66 -7.49 -6.51
N TYR A 167 2.50 -7.06 -5.98
CA TYR A 167 2.22 -5.66 -5.70
C TYR A 167 3.01 -5.10 -4.51
N SER A 168 3.32 -5.92 -3.50
CA SER A 168 4.13 -5.47 -2.34
C SER A 168 5.48 -4.89 -2.77
N ALA A 169 6.16 -5.49 -3.75
CA ALA A 169 7.45 -4.98 -4.23
C ALA A 169 7.31 -3.59 -4.89
N TYR A 170 6.22 -3.37 -5.62
CA TYR A 170 5.90 -2.08 -6.22
C TYR A 170 5.53 -1.02 -5.18
N CYS A 171 4.73 -1.39 -4.17
CA CYS A 171 4.39 -0.50 -3.06
C CYS A 171 5.63 -0.10 -2.25
N LEU A 172 6.52 -1.06 -1.94
CA LEU A 172 7.78 -0.78 -1.27
C LEU A 172 8.66 0.16 -2.10
N HIS A 173 8.78 -0.10 -3.41
CA HIS A 173 9.50 0.78 -4.33
C HIS A 173 8.94 2.21 -4.27
N ALA A 174 7.62 2.36 -4.35
CA ALA A 174 6.95 3.64 -4.31
C ALA A 174 7.18 4.37 -2.97
N THR A 175 7.15 3.66 -1.84
CA THR A 175 7.53 4.21 -0.53
C THR A 175 8.94 4.79 -0.56
N LEU A 176 9.91 4.06 -1.11
CA LEU A 176 11.31 4.51 -1.20
C LEU A 176 11.46 5.73 -2.13
N GLU A 177 10.76 5.76 -3.27
CA GLU A 177 10.72 6.95 -4.13
C GLU A 177 10.23 8.19 -3.37
N GLY A 178 9.20 7.98 -2.52
CA GLY A 178 8.65 9.00 -1.63
C GLY A 178 9.68 9.50 -0.62
N VAL A 179 10.29 8.58 0.14
CA VAL A 179 11.29 8.92 1.18
C VAL A 179 12.49 9.65 0.57
N LEU A 180 12.96 9.23 -0.60
CA LEU A 180 14.06 9.89 -1.32
C LEU A 180 13.64 11.19 -2.02
N ASN A 181 12.36 11.57 -1.91
CA ASN A 181 11.75 12.75 -2.50
C ASN A 181 12.06 12.90 -4.00
N LEU A 182 11.95 11.79 -4.75
CA LEU A 182 12.18 11.82 -6.19
C LEU A 182 11.14 12.73 -6.87
N PRO A 183 11.55 13.53 -7.86
CA PRO A 183 10.66 14.52 -8.49
C PRO A 183 9.56 13.87 -9.33
N HIS A 184 9.79 12.66 -9.83
CA HIS A 184 8.86 11.89 -10.64
C HIS A 184 8.93 10.40 -10.28
N PRO A 185 7.80 9.66 -10.36
CA PRO A 185 7.82 8.20 -10.24
C PRO A 185 8.70 7.56 -11.33
N LEU A 186 9.49 6.56 -10.94
CA LEU A 186 10.30 5.72 -11.83
C LEU A 186 9.46 4.59 -12.42
N LEU A 187 8.46 4.11 -11.67
CA LEU A 187 7.53 3.06 -12.10
C LEU A 187 6.09 3.59 -12.12
N SER A 188 5.36 3.25 -13.19
CA SER A 188 3.90 3.41 -13.24
C SER A 188 3.23 2.39 -12.31
N ASP A 189 2.10 2.76 -11.71
CA ASP A 189 1.33 1.81 -10.90
C ASP A 189 0.61 0.80 -11.80
N PRO A 190 0.95 -0.51 -11.75
CA PRO A 190 0.33 -1.51 -12.61
C PRO A 190 -1.11 -1.85 -12.20
N VAL A 191 -1.59 -1.35 -11.06
CA VAL A 191 -2.85 -1.77 -10.41
C VAL A 191 -3.73 -0.59 -9.96
N ALA A 192 -3.21 0.65 -9.90
CA ALA A 192 -3.98 1.86 -9.50
C ALA A 192 -5.23 2.11 -10.36
N TYR A 193 -5.20 1.66 -11.61
CA TYR A 193 -6.28 1.81 -12.57
C TYR A 193 -6.02 0.78 -13.68
N TYR A 194 -6.89 -0.21 -13.85
CA TYR A 194 -6.89 -1.06 -15.07
C TYR A 194 -8.01 -0.56 -15.98
N PRO A 195 -7.83 0.53 -16.75
CA PRO A 195 -8.67 0.75 -17.91
C PRO A 195 -8.33 -0.38 -18.87
N GLU A 196 -9.34 -1.09 -19.36
CA GLU A 196 -9.13 -2.09 -20.40
C GLU A 196 -8.49 -1.37 -21.61
N ASP A 197 -7.23 -1.68 -21.92
CA ASP A 197 -6.65 -1.31 -23.21
C ASP A 197 -7.11 -2.33 -24.25
N ASP A 198 -8.34 -2.13 -24.71
CA ASP A 198 -9.00 -3.00 -25.68
C ASP A 198 -8.18 -3.15 -26.96
N SER A 199 -7.25 -2.23 -27.25
CA SER A 199 -6.45 -2.27 -28.48
C SER A 199 -5.63 -3.55 -28.60
N ILE A 200 -5.16 -4.11 -27.47
CA ILE A 200 -4.41 -5.37 -27.44
C ILE A 200 -5.33 -6.55 -27.75
N ALA A 201 -6.50 -6.59 -27.10
CA ALA A 201 -7.51 -7.62 -27.32
C ALA A 201 -8.07 -7.58 -28.75
N ILE A 202 -8.39 -6.38 -29.25
CA ILE A 202 -8.85 -6.12 -30.62
C ILE A 202 -7.81 -6.61 -31.63
N LYS A 203 -6.52 -6.29 -31.43
CA LYS A 203 -5.46 -6.73 -32.34
C LYS A 203 -5.31 -8.26 -32.37
N ALA A 204 -5.43 -8.91 -31.23
CA ALA A 204 -5.41 -10.37 -31.14
C ALA A 204 -6.63 -11.00 -31.84
N ILE A 205 -7.83 -10.45 -31.61
CA ILE A 205 -9.08 -10.91 -32.24
C ILE A 205 -9.04 -10.72 -33.76
N GLU A 206 -8.54 -9.58 -34.25
CA GLU A 206 -8.39 -9.32 -35.68
C GLU A 206 -7.38 -10.28 -36.34
N SER A 207 -6.27 -10.58 -35.66
CA SER A 207 -5.32 -11.59 -36.13
C SER A 207 -5.97 -12.98 -36.26
N ILE A 208 -6.82 -13.36 -35.30
CA ILE A 208 -7.57 -14.62 -35.34
C ILE A 208 -8.58 -14.63 -36.49
N LYS A 209 -9.33 -13.53 -36.71
CA LYS A 209 -10.25 -13.39 -37.85
C LYS A 209 -9.52 -13.53 -39.18
N GLN A 210 -8.38 -12.84 -39.35
CA GLN A 210 -7.57 -12.93 -40.58
C GLN A 210 -7.04 -14.35 -40.80
N HIS A 211 -6.57 -15.01 -39.75
CA HIS A 211 -6.09 -16.40 -39.84
C HIS A 211 -7.22 -17.37 -40.23
N GLN A 212 -8.42 -17.20 -39.67
CA GLN A 212 -9.58 -18.00 -40.04
C GLN A 212 -9.96 -17.77 -41.50
N ILE A 213 -10.08 -16.52 -41.95
CA ILE A 213 -10.37 -16.17 -43.35
C ILE A 213 -9.34 -16.79 -44.30
N HIS A 214 -8.05 -16.66 -43.98
CA HIS A 214 -6.97 -17.22 -44.79
C HIS A 214 -7.02 -18.76 -44.85
N SER A 215 -7.32 -19.41 -43.73
CA SER A 215 -7.45 -20.88 -43.65
C SER A 215 -8.64 -21.40 -44.46
N PHE A 216 -9.75 -20.64 -44.55
CA PHE A 216 -10.90 -21.00 -45.40
C PHE A 216 -10.58 -20.87 -46.90
N ILE A 217 -9.81 -19.85 -47.29
CA ILE A 217 -9.39 -19.62 -48.68
C ILE A 217 -8.40 -20.70 -49.14
N VAL A 218 -7.41 -21.05 -48.31
CA VAL A 218 -6.39 -22.06 -48.65
C VAL A 218 -6.94 -23.49 -48.56
N GLY A 219 -7.95 -23.72 -47.72
CA GLY A 219 -8.66 -25.00 -47.58
C GLY A 219 -9.66 -25.34 -48.71
N GLY A 220 -9.84 -24.45 -49.70
CA GLY A 220 -10.65 -24.74 -50.89
C GLY A 220 -12.17 -24.67 -50.69
N ILE A 221 -12.67 -23.98 -49.66
CA ILE A 221 -14.11 -23.78 -49.45
C ILE A 221 -14.47 -22.37 -49.95
N ASP A 222 -15.20 -22.28 -51.05
CA ASP A 222 -15.68 -21.01 -51.62
C ASP A 222 -16.88 -20.50 -50.80
N VAL A 223 -16.61 -19.67 -49.79
CA VAL A 223 -17.59 -19.12 -48.84
C VAL A 223 -18.37 -17.95 -49.45
N LYS A 224 -19.06 -18.17 -50.57
CA LYS A 224 -20.05 -17.19 -51.08
C LYS A 224 -21.49 -17.54 -50.76
N VAL A 225 -21.79 -18.73 -50.23
CA VAL A 225 -23.19 -19.22 -50.21
C VAL A 225 -23.77 -19.55 -48.84
N GLU A 226 -23.00 -19.89 -47.81
CA GLU A 226 -23.61 -20.24 -46.51
C GLU A 226 -23.09 -19.41 -45.34
N ARG A 227 -24.03 -18.71 -44.69
CA ARG A 227 -23.94 -17.88 -43.47
C ARG A 227 -23.69 -16.39 -43.68
N LYS A 228 -24.72 -15.74 -44.23
CA LYS A 228 -24.99 -14.31 -44.02
C LYS A 228 -25.31 -13.94 -42.56
N GLU A 229 -25.38 -14.92 -41.63
CA GLU A 229 -25.90 -14.72 -40.27
C GLU A 229 -24.91 -14.99 -39.12
N LEU A 230 -23.67 -15.44 -39.34
CA LEU A 230 -22.76 -15.73 -38.22
C LEU A 230 -21.70 -14.66 -37.89
N PHE A 231 -21.41 -13.71 -38.78
CA PHE A 231 -20.39 -12.68 -38.53
C PHE A 231 -20.70 -11.33 -39.22
N SER A 232 -21.93 -10.82 -39.11
CA SER A 232 -22.23 -9.44 -39.48
C SER A 232 -21.81 -8.48 -38.36
N PHE A 233 -20.52 -8.14 -38.30
CA PHE A 233 -20.08 -7.03 -37.45
C PHE A 233 -20.39 -5.72 -38.17
N THR A 234 -21.50 -5.08 -37.80
CA THR A 234 -21.84 -3.72 -38.23
C THR A 234 -20.86 -2.75 -37.58
N THR A 235 -20.09 -2.04 -38.39
CA THR A 235 -19.31 -0.88 -37.95
C THR A 235 -20.27 0.30 -37.77
N GLU A 236 -20.91 0.41 -36.61
CA GLU A 236 -21.43 1.69 -36.14
C GLU A 236 -20.39 2.30 -35.19
N SER A 237 -19.76 3.37 -35.67
CA SER A 237 -18.96 4.28 -34.86
C SER A 237 -19.87 4.93 -33.80
N VAL A 238 -19.57 4.68 -32.53
CA VAL A 238 -20.15 5.42 -31.39
C VAL A 238 -19.53 6.82 -31.36
N PRO A 239 -20.30 7.91 -31.19
CA PRO A 239 -19.77 9.28 -31.09
C PRO A 239 -18.94 9.52 -29.83
#